data_AF-A0A800NDP8-F1
#
_entry.id   AF-A0A800NDP8-F1
#
_cell.length_a   1.000
_cell.length_b   1.000
_cell.length_c   1.000
_cell.angle_alpha   90.00
_cell.angle_beta   90.00
_cell.angle_gamma   90.00
#
_symmetry.space_group_name_H-M   'P 1'
#
loop_
_entity.id
_entity.type
_entity.pdbx_description
1 polymer ?
#
loop_
_entity_poly.entity_id
_entity_poly.type
_entity_poly.pdbx_seq_one_letter_code
_entity_poly.pdbx_strand_id
1 'polypeptide(L)'
;LGHLSEYIDIIKPLIQQASVEYEGRWYSANANLSGPMDVPVMTSALRPRAFEFAGSKSDGVISWVCPHFYLRDIAMPALQEGARKAGRDTPPMVVHAPLCVTEDVEAAREGVRRRLGYFPSSPFYANMFLEAGFAPSPDNGWTDEMLDAVLISGDEDTVAARIQEIFDWGGAEILASVVPAGDEGSASERRSLELLGKLSTA
;
A
#
# COMPACT_ATOMS: atom_id res chain seq x y z
N LEU A 1 -11.78 -12.47 -4.59
CA LEU A 1 -12.36 -11.36 -5.38
C LEU A 1 -13.88 -11.33 -5.32
N GLY A 2 -14.60 -12.45 -5.50
CA GLY A 2 -16.07 -12.48 -5.38
C GLY A 2 -16.62 -11.83 -4.10
N HIS A 3 -16.18 -12.29 -2.94
CA HIS A 3 -16.53 -11.68 -1.64
C HIS A 3 -16.24 -10.17 -1.58
N LEU A 4 -15.03 -9.75 -1.97
CA LEU A 4 -14.66 -8.33 -1.95
C LEU A 4 -15.53 -7.49 -2.89
N SER A 5 -15.87 -8.01 -4.08
CA SER A 5 -16.79 -7.35 -5.01
C SER A 5 -18.13 -7.09 -4.37
N GLU A 6 -18.77 -8.13 -3.85
CA GLU A 6 -20.09 -8.00 -3.24
C GLU A 6 -20.04 -7.09 -2.00
N TYR A 7 -18.97 -7.16 -1.22
CA TYR A 7 -18.79 -6.27 -0.07
C TYR A 7 -18.70 -4.80 -0.48
N ILE A 8 -17.98 -4.46 -1.57
CA ILE A 8 -17.92 -3.09 -2.10
C ILE A 8 -19.28 -2.67 -2.67
N ASP A 9 -19.94 -3.56 -3.41
CA ASP A 9 -21.26 -3.31 -3.98
C ASP A 9 -22.32 -3.08 -2.86
N ILE A 10 -22.05 -3.53 -1.63
CA ILE A 10 -22.87 -3.26 -0.44
C ILE A 10 -22.45 -1.96 0.27
N ILE A 11 -21.18 -1.86 0.69
CA ILE A 11 -20.75 -0.82 1.63
C ILE A 11 -20.69 0.55 0.97
N LYS A 12 -20.36 0.62 -0.32
CA LYS A 12 -20.18 1.88 -1.03
C LYS A 12 -21.52 2.60 -1.24
N PRO A 13 -22.59 1.97 -1.76
CA PRO A 13 -23.92 2.59 -1.76
C PRO A 13 -24.41 2.92 -0.35
N LEU A 14 -24.23 2.02 0.62
CA LEU A 14 -24.69 2.26 1.99
C LEU A 14 -24.07 3.53 2.59
N ILE A 15 -22.77 3.75 2.40
CA ILE A 15 -22.06 4.92 2.91
C ILE A 15 -22.40 6.18 2.09
N GLN A 16 -22.36 6.11 0.77
CA GLN A 16 -22.42 7.29 -0.10
C GLN A 16 -23.85 7.71 -0.47
N GLN A 17 -24.81 6.80 -0.36
CA GLN A 17 -26.22 7.01 -0.71
C GLN A 17 -27.16 6.80 0.49
N ALA A 18 -26.60 6.47 1.67
CA ALA A 18 -27.31 6.17 2.91
C ALA A 18 -28.19 4.90 2.87
N SER A 19 -28.20 4.15 1.78
CA SER A 19 -29.06 2.98 1.63
C SER A 19 -28.45 1.94 0.72
N VAL A 20 -28.80 0.69 0.97
CA VAL A 20 -28.49 -0.42 0.08
C VAL A 20 -29.54 -1.51 0.17
N GLU A 21 -29.89 -2.06 -0.98
CA GLU A 21 -30.62 -3.31 -1.14
C GLU A 21 -29.83 -4.17 -2.12
N TYR A 22 -29.29 -5.28 -1.64
CA TYR A 22 -28.35 -6.11 -2.38
C TYR A 22 -28.59 -7.59 -2.07
N GLU A 23 -28.69 -8.40 -3.12
CA GLU A 23 -28.79 -9.85 -3.05
C GLU A 23 -27.71 -10.45 -3.95
N GLY A 24 -26.61 -10.90 -3.34
CA GLY A 24 -25.46 -11.48 -4.01
C GLY A 24 -25.36 -12.99 -3.82
N ARG A 25 -24.25 -13.57 -4.30
CA ARG A 25 -23.96 -14.99 -4.13
C ARG A 25 -23.42 -15.30 -2.74
N TRP A 26 -22.67 -14.38 -2.15
CA TRP A 26 -21.99 -14.55 -0.86
C TRP A 26 -22.61 -13.70 0.25
N TYR A 27 -23.10 -12.52 -0.10
CA TYR A 27 -23.69 -11.58 0.86
C TYR A 27 -25.05 -11.08 0.39
N SER A 28 -25.92 -10.81 1.36
CA SER A 28 -27.14 -10.03 1.18
C SER A 28 -27.21 -8.93 2.22
N ALA A 29 -27.78 -7.79 1.85
CA ALA A 29 -27.92 -6.65 2.73
C ALA A 29 -29.14 -5.82 2.33
N ASN A 30 -29.97 -5.47 3.32
CA ASN A 30 -30.98 -4.43 3.21
C ASN A 30 -30.79 -3.51 4.43
N ALA A 31 -30.24 -2.33 4.21
CA ALA A 31 -29.83 -1.44 5.29
C ALA A 31 -29.95 0.03 4.88
N ASN A 32 -30.20 0.88 5.87
CA ASN A 32 -30.25 2.33 5.74
C ASN A 32 -29.50 3.01 6.88
N LEU A 33 -28.81 4.10 6.58
CA LEU A 33 -28.20 5.03 7.54
C LEU A 33 -29.06 6.29 7.68
N SER A 34 -28.75 7.12 8.69
CA SER A 34 -29.45 8.39 8.90
C SER A 34 -29.21 9.43 7.79
N GLY A 35 -28.13 9.26 7.02
CA GLY A 35 -27.79 10.12 5.89
C GLY A 35 -26.48 9.65 5.21
N PRO A 36 -26.19 10.17 4.01
CA PRO A 36 -24.97 9.82 3.29
C PRO A 36 -23.76 10.43 3.97
N MET A 37 -22.61 9.76 3.84
CA MET A 37 -21.32 10.21 4.33
C MET A 37 -20.36 10.36 3.15
N ASP A 38 -19.66 11.48 3.10
CA ASP A 38 -18.64 11.75 2.08
C ASP A 38 -17.31 11.09 2.50
N VAL A 39 -17.28 9.76 2.41
CA VAL A 39 -16.12 8.94 2.76
C VAL A 39 -15.78 8.00 1.60
N PRO A 40 -14.54 8.05 1.07
CA PRO A 40 -14.11 7.16 0.00
C PRO A 40 -13.98 5.72 0.49
N VAL A 41 -14.44 4.76 -0.31
CA VAL A 41 -14.29 3.33 -0.02
C VAL A 41 -13.04 2.81 -0.73
N MET A 42 -11.95 2.67 0.03
CA MET A 42 -10.67 2.16 -0.47
C MET A 42 -10.53 0.66 -0.26
N THR A 43 -9.77 0.01 -1.14
CA THR A 43 -9.44 -1.42 -1.00
C THR A 43 -7.95 -1.63 -0.79
N SER A 44 -7.57 -2.69 -0.07
CA SER A 44 -6.20 -3.18 -0.13
C SER A 44 -6.02 -4.07 -1.35
N ALA A 45 -4.90 -3.92 -2.05
CA ALA A 45 -4.52 -4.77 -3.16
C ALA A 45 -3.03 -5.13 -3.07
N LEU A 46 -2.72 -6.35 -3.52
CA LEU A 46 -1.36 -6.91 -3.45
C LEU A 46 -0.86 -7.44 -4.80
N ARG A 47 -1.73 -8.07 -5.59
CA ARG A 47 -1.40 -8.73 -6.86
C ARG A 47 -2.16 -8.11 -8.03
N PRO A 48 -1.76 -8.32 -9.29
CA PRO A 48 -2.24 -7.54 -10.43
C PRO A 48 -3.77 -7.57 -10.59
N ARG A 49 -4.39 -8.75 -10.42
CA ARG A 49 -5.86 -8.89 -10.49
C ARG A 49 -6.60 -8.13 -9.37
N ALA A 50 -5.97 -7.94 -8.21
CA ALA A 50 -6.55 -7.16 -7.13
C ALA A 50 -6.47 -5.65 -7.44
N PHE A 51 -5.35 -5.19 -8.03
CA PHE A 51 -5.22 -3.80 -8.50
C PHE A 51 -6.18 -3.49 -9.66
N GLU A 52 -6.31 -4.39 -10.63
CA GLU A 52 -7.29 -4.27 -11.71
C GLU A 52 -8.72 -4.22 -11.16
N PHE A 53 -9.05 -5.10 -10.20
CA PHE A 53 -10.34 -5.05 -9.53
C PHE A 53 -10.56 -3.72 -8.79
N ALA A 54 -9.57 -3.24 -8.03
CA ALA A 54 -9.63 -1.96 -7.33
C ALA A 54 -9.92 -0.81 -8.30
N GLY A 55 -9.20 -0.76 -9.43
CA GLY A 55 -9.37 0.26 -10.47
C GLY A 55 -10.80 0.30 -11.00
N SER A 56 -11.45 -0.86 -11.12
CA SER A 56 -12.81 -0.93 -11.63
C SER A 56 -13.87 -0.42 -10.64
N LYS A 57 -13.70 -0.58 -9.33
CA LYS A 57 -14.80 -0.43 -8.34
C LYS A 57 -14.51 0.43 -7.12
N SER A 58 -13.29 0.47 -6.61
CA SER A 58 -12.97 1.24 -5.39
C SER A 58 -12.79 2.72 -5.69
N ASP A 59 -12.81 3.54 -4.63
CA ASP A 59 -12.51 4.97 -4.69
C ASP A 59 -11.03 5.28 -4.48
N GLY A 60 -10.26 4.25 -4.13
CA GLY A 60 -8.81 4.30 -3.92
C GLY A 60 -8.28 2.89 -3.68
N VAL A 61 -6.96 2.75 -3.72
CA VAL A 61 -6.26 1.51 -3.39
C VAL A 61 -5.11 1.77 -2.41
N ILE A 62 -4.92 0.88 -1.45
CA ILE A 62 -3.83 0.96 -0.47
C ILE A 62 -2.92 -0.26 -0.67
N SER A 63 -1.65 -0.01 -1.00
CA SER A 63 -0.64 -1.07 -1.02
C SER A 63 -0.08 -1.32 0.37
N TRP A 64 0.48 -2.50 0.59
CA TRP A 64 1.14 -2.84 1.85
C TRP A 64 2.33 -3.75 1.54
N VAL A 65 3.52 -3.42 2.06
CA VAL A 65 4.76 -4.21 1.93
C VAL A 65 5.02 -4.72 0.50
N CYS A 66 4.92 -3.81 -0.48
CA CYS A 66 5.24 -4.09 -1.88
C CYS A 66 6.54 -3.40 -2.29
N PRO A 67 7.38 -4.03 -3.13
CA PRO A 67 8.47 -3.33 -3.80
C PRO A 67 7.97 -2.09 -4.56
N HIS A 68 8.64 -0.95 -4.41
CA HIS A 68 8.18 0.29 -5.05
C HIS A 68 8.17 0.20 -6.59
N PHE A 69 9.17 -0.49 -7.17
CA PHE A 69 9.18 -0.73 -8.63
C PHE A 69 8.03 -1.63 -9.07
N TYR A 70 7.62 -2.61 -8.25
CA TYR A 70 6.46 -3.46 -8.55
C TYR A 70 5.17 -2.63 -8.58
N LEU A 71 5.05 -1.67 -7.65
CA LEU A 71 3.90 -0.76 -7.65
C LEU A 71 3.86 0.10 -8.91
N ARG A 72 5.00 0.66 -9.32
CA ARG A 72 5.14 1.46 -10.55
C ARG A 72 4.87 0.64 -11.82
N ASP A 73 5.53 -0.50 -11.97
CA ASP A 73 5.63 -1.20 -13.26
C ASP A 73 4.53 -2.24 -13.46
N ILE A 74 3.88 -2.70 -12.38
CA ILE A 74 2.88 -3.77 -12.44
C ILE A 74 1.55 -3.33 -11.83
N ALA A 75 1.56 -2.79 -10.61
CA ALA A 75 0.32 -2.46 -9.90
C ALA A 75 -0.42 -1.28 -10.55
N MET A 76 0.29 -0.18 -10.83
CA MET A 76 -0.29 1.03 -11.41
C MET A 76 -0.88 0.77 -12.83
N PRO A 77 -0.19 0.08 -13.75
CA PRO A 77 -0.79 -0.33 -15.03
C PRO A 77 -2.03 -1.21 -14.86
N ALA A 78 -2.01 -2.16 -13.91
CA ALA A 78 -3.18 -3.00 -13.64
C ALA A 78 -4.37 -2.17 -13.11
N LEU A 79 -4.10 -1.22 -12.21
CA LEU A 79 -5.09 -0.28 -11.68
C LEU A 79 -5.74 0.56 -12.79
N GLN A 80 -4.90 1.13 -13.67
CA GLN A 80 -5.35 1.92 -14.82
C GLN A 80 -6.19 1.07 -15.79
N GLU A 81 -5.78 -0.17 -16.06
CA GLU A 81 -6.54 -1.07 -16.92
C GLU A 81 -7.92 -1.41 -16.34
N GLY A 82 -7.99 -1.62 -15.02
CA GLY A 82 -9.24 -1.82 -14.30
C GLY A 82 -10.21 -0.65 -14.44
N ALA A 83 -9.70 0.57 -14.24
CA ALA A 83 -10.46 1.80 -14.38
C ALA A 83 -10.93 2.03 -15.83
N ARG A 84 -10.03 1.82 -16.80
CA ARG A 84 -10.33 1.92 -18.24
C ARG A 84 -11.44 0.96 -18.67
N LYS A 85 -11.38 -0.30 -18.22
CA LYS A 85 -12.43 -1.30 -18.51
C LYS A 85 -13.79 -0.93 -17.91
N ALA A 86 -13.80 -0.25 -16.77
CA ALA A 86 -15.01 0.24 -16.12
C ALA A 86 -15.49 1.61 -16.65
N GLY A 87 -14.76 2.22 -17.59
CA GLY A 87 -15.13 3.52 -18.16
C GLY A 87 -15.05 4.68 -17.16
N ARG A 88 -14.09 4.64 -16.24
CA ARG A 88 -13.91 5.65 -15.17
C ARG A 88 -12.46 6.10 -15.04
N ASP A 89 -12.25 7.18 -14.30
CA ASP A 89 -10.91 7.66 -13.94
C ASP A 89 -10.18 6.67 -13.04
N THR A 90 -8.86 6.65 -13.15
CA THR A 90 -8.00 5.79 -12.31
C THR A 90 -8.05 6.30 -10.86
N PRO A 91 -8.46 5.47 -9.89
CA PRO A 91 -8.53 5.91 -8.50
C PRO A 91 -7.12 6.09 -7.92
N PRO A 92 -6.95 6.96 -6.89
CA PRO A 92 -5.66 7.20 -6.25
C PRO A 92 -5.08 5.94 -5.59
N MET A 93 -3.75 5.83 -5.62
CA MET A 93 -2.99 4.80 -4.90
C MET A 93 -2.28 5.41 -3.69
N VAL A 94 -2.61 4.91 -2.49
CA VAL A 94 -1.84 5.13 -1.27
C VAL A 94 -0.73 4.07 -1.22
N VAL A 95 0.51 4.53 -1.15
CA VAL A 95 1.71 3.69 -1.19
C VAL A 95 2.27 3.53 0.21
N HIS A 96 2.31 2.30 0.72
CA HIS A 96 3.00 2.02 1.96
C HIS A 96 4.51 2.07 1.78
N ALA A 97 5.18 2.90 2.60
CA ALA A 97 6.63 3.10 2.56
C ALA A 97 7.24 2.94 3.98
N PRO A 98 7.80 1.77 4.31
CA PRO A 98 8.77 1.64 5.38
C PRO A 98 9.92 2.63 5.17
N LEU A 99 10.22 3.43 6.19
CA LEU A 99 11.16 4.54 6.06
C LEU A 99 12.08 4.68 7.27
N CYS A 100 13.36 4.93 7.02
CA CYS A 100 14.36 5.20 8.05
C CYS A 100 15.44 6.16 7.55
N VAL A 101 15.52 7.36 8.12
CA VAL A 101 16.63 8.29 7.88
C VAL A 101 17.84 7.83 8.70
N THR A 102 18.77 7.18 8.03
CA THR A 102 20.02 6.64 8.58
C THR A 102 20.97 6.25 7.45
N GLU A 103 22.27 6.43 7.69
CA GLU A 103 23.35 5.94 6.84
C GLU A 103 23.71 4.46 7.16
N ASP A 104 23.22 3.92 8.28
CA ASP A 104 23.36 2.50 8.66
C ASP A 104 22.22 1.67 8.05
N VAL A 105 22.48 1.15 6.85
CA VAL A 105 21.51 0.36 6.07
C VAL A 105 21.13 -0.95 6.79
N GLU A 106 22.07 -1.62 7.44
CA GLU A 106 21.77 -2.86 8.16
C GLU A 106 20.85 -2.62 9.36
N ALA A 107 21.10 -1.57 10.13
CA ALA A 107 20.21 -1.23 11.24
C ALA A 107 18.79 -0.88 10.76
N ALA A 108 18.65 -0.25 9.59
CA ALA A 108 17.34 0.02 8.99
C ALA A 108 16.64 -1.27 8.52
N ARG A 109 17.38 -2.17 7.86
CA ARG A 109 16.91 -3.50 7.44
C ARG A 109 16.42 -4.32 8.64
N GLU A 110 17.15 -4.32 9.75
CA GLU A 110 16.71 -4.96 11.00
C GLU A 110 15.41 -4.37 11.55
N GLY A 111 15.21 -3.05 11.44
CA GLY A 111 13.96 -2.39 11.77
C GLY A 111 12.77 -2.92 10.98
N VAL A 112 12.97 -3.16 9.67
CA VAL A 112 11.97 -3.79 8.79
C VAL A 112 11.74 -5.25 9.16
N ARG A 113 12.80 -6.05 9.34
CA ARG A 113 12.66 -7.47 9.75
C ARG A 113 11.87 -7.61 11.05
N ARG A 114 12.09 -6.71 12.01
CA ARG A 114 11.38 -6.70 13.31
C ARG A 114 9.89 -6.36 13.17
N ARG A 115 9.54 -5.33 12.40
CA ARG A 115 8.15 -4.85 12.28
C ARG A 115 7.33 -5.58 11.22
N LEU A 116 7.98 -6.05 10.16
CA LEU A 116 7.34 -6.59 8.95
C LEU A 116 7.78 -8.04 8.63
N GLY A 117 8.42 -8.72 9.59
CA GLY A 117 8.96 -10.08 9.42
C GLY A 117 7.94 -11.16 9.04
N TYR A 118 6.66 -10.96 9.39
CA TYR A 118 5.59 -11.90 9.03
C TYR A 118 5.26 -11.88 7.52
N PHE A 119 5.37 -10.72 6.87
CA PHE A 119 4.85 -10.55 5.52
C PHE A 119 5.49 -11.46 4.47
N PRO A 120 6.82 -11.52 4.29
CA PRO A 120 7.39 -12.31 3.19
C PRO A 120 7.14 -13.82 3.30
N SER A 121 6.86 -14.34 4.49
CA SER A 121 6.52 -15.76 4.71
C SER A 121 5.04 -16.07 4.53
N SER A 122 4.17 -15.06 4.50
CA SER A 122 2.74 -15.26 4.22
C SER A 122 2.52 -15.65 2.75
N PRO A 123 1.70 -16.67 2.44
CA PRO A 123 1.56 -17.19 1.08
C PRO A 123 1.20 -16.13 0.02
N PHE A 124 0.37 -15.14 0.37
CA PHE A 124 -0.03 -14.10 -0.57
C PHE A 124 1.13 -13.16 -0.94
N TYR A 125 1.96 -12.82 0.03
CA TYR A 125 3.12 -11.94 -0.12
C TYR A 125 4.29 -12.68 -0.77
N ALA A 126 4.57 -13.92 -0.37
CA ALA A 126 5.58 -14.75 -1.02
C ALA A 126 5.33 -14.83 -2.54
N ASN A 127 4.06 -15.03 -2.95
CA ASN A 127 3.70 -15.03 -4.37
C ASN A 127 3.84 -13.66 -5.05
N MET A 128 3.54 -12.56 -4.34
CA MET A 128 3.77 -11.21 -4.88
C MET A 128 5.26 -10.93 -5.07
N PHE A 129 6.11 -11.31 -4.10
CA PHE A 129 7.56 -11.17 -4.23
C PHE A 129 8.12 -12.03 -5.38
N LEU A 130 7.61 -13.24 -5.58
CA LEU A 130 7.93 -14.07 -6.76
C LEU A 130 7.55 -13.37 -8.07
N GLU A 131 6.37 -12.76 -8.14
CA GLU A 131 5.94 -11.95 -9.30
C GLU A 131 6.82 -10.70 -9.48
N ALA A 132 7.36 -10.13 -8.40
CA ALA A 132 8.30 -9.02 -8.42
C ALA A 132 9.75 -9.46 -8.75
N GLY A 133 10.00 -10.75 -8.98
CA GLY A 133 11.33 -11.28 -9.35
C GLY A 133 12.21 -11.68 -8.16
N PHE A 134 11.67 -11.74 -6.95
CA PHE A 134 12.38 -12.16 -5.75
C PHE A 134 12.00 -13.57 -5.33
N ALA A 135 13.00 -14.38 -4.96
CA ALA A 135 12.79 -15.65 -4.27
C ALA A 135 12.90 -15.41 -2.75
N PRO A 136 11.82 -15.55 -1.97
CA PRO A 136 11.88 -15.38 -0.52
C PRO A 136 12.89 -16.32 0.14
N SER A 137 13.59 -15.84 1.15
CA SER A 137 14.53 -16.66 1.93
C SER A 137 13.78 -17.79 2.66
N PRO A 138 14.31 -19.03 2.67
CA PRO A 138 13.69 -20.14 3.39
C PRO A 138 13.72 -19.96 4.92
N ASP A 139 14.60 -19.09 5.45
CA ASP A 139 14.81 -18.96 6.90
C ASP A 139 13.79 -17.99 7.54
N ASN A 140 13.71 -16.76 7.02
CA ASN A 140 12.87 -15.70 7.58
C ASN A 140 12.03 -14.95 6.53
N GLY A 141 12.02 -15.45 5.28
CA GLY A 141 11.31 -14.85 4.15
C GLY A 141 12.00 -13.66 3.50
N TRP A 142 12.78 -12.86 4.23
CA TRP A 142 13.46 -11.67 3.70
C TRP A 142 14.82 -12.01 3.10
N THR A 143 15.11 -11.42 1.93
CA THR A 143 16.49 -11.20 1.47
C THR A 143 16.82 -9.70 1.57
N ASP A 144 18.10 -9.34 1.51
CA ASP A 144 18.54 -7.95 1.52
C ASP A 144 17.95 -7.17 0.34
N GLU A 145 17.88 -7.79 -0.84
CA GLU A 145 17.32 -7.17 -2.04
C GLU A 145 15.81 -6.92 -1.89
N MET A 146 15.08 -7.82 -1.23
CA MET A 146 13.67 -7.61 -0.92
C MET A 146 13.48 -6.46 0.06
N LEU A 147 14.35 -6.36 1.07
CA LEU A 147 14.32 -5.28 2.05
C LEU A 147 14.60 -3.94 1.39
N ASP A 148 15.63 -3.83 0.56
CA ASP A 148 15.98 -2.62 -0.18
C ASP A 148 14.88 -2.21 -1.17
N ALA A 149 14.12 -3.17 -1.69
CA ALA A 149 13.04 -2.89 -2.62
C ALA A 149 11.80 -2.28 -1.94
N VAL A 150 11.57 -2.58 -0.65
CA VAL A 150 10.44 -2.06 0.15
C VAL A 150 10.82 -0.91 1.07
N LEU A 151 12.08 -0.81 1.50
CA LEU A 151 12.55 0.20 2.45
C LEU A 151 13.03 1.45 1.72
N ILE A 152 12.65 2.62 2.23
CA ILE A 152 13.27 3.89 1.90
C ILE A 152 14.24 4.24 3.02
N SER A 153 15.55 4.18 2.76
CA SER A 153 16.58 4.57 3.73
C SER A 153 17.71 5.36 3.08
N GLY A 154 18.44 6.10 3.92
CA GLY A 154 19.51 7.00 3.52
C GLY A 154 19.53 8.26 4.39
N ASP A 155 20.29 9.25 3.95
CA ASP A 155 20.19 10.61 4.50
C ASP A 155 18.86 11.28 4.12
N GLU A 156 18.61 12.47 4.66
CA GLU A 156 17.38 13.21 4.46
C GLU A 156 17.09 13.49 2.98
N ASP A 157 18.11 13.86 2.21
CA ASP A 157 17.99 14.18 0.79
C ASP A 157 17.64 12.94 -0.04
N THR A 158 18.30 11.81 0.25
CA THR A 158 18.00 10.51 -0.39
C THR A 158 16.56 10.09 -0.09
N VAL A 159 16.15 10.14 1.17
CA VAL A 159 14.79 9.74 1.57
C VAL A 159 13.74 10.67 0.94
N ALA A 160 13.98 11.98 0.92
CA ALA A 160 13.08 12.95 0.28
C ALA A 160 12.96 12.70 -1.23
N ALA A 161 14.08 12.46 -1.92
CA ALA A 161 14.07 12.16 -3.35
C ALA A 161 13.29 10.87 -3.66
N ARG A 162 13.48 9.82 -2.86
CA ARG A 162 12.77 8.54 -3.03
C ARG A 162 11.27 8.63 -2.73
N ILE A 163 10.86 9.50 -1.80
CA ILE A 163 9.45 9.85 -1.61
C ILE A 163 8.92 10.59 -2.84
N GLN A 164 9.66 11.57 -3.36
CA GLN A 164 9.25 12.33 -4.54
C GLN A 164 9.07 11.44 -5.76
N GLU A 165 9.97 10.49 -5.97
CA GLU A 165 9.87 9.49 -7.05
C GLU A 165 8.53 8.74 -7.02
N ILE A 166 7.95 8.49 -5.83
CA ILE A 166 6.64 7.82 -5.71
C ILE A 166 5.52 8.66 -6.32
N PHE A 167 5.53 9.97 -6.05
CA PHE A 167 4.56 10.89 -6.66
C PHE A 167 4.81 11.04 -8.17
N ASP A 168 6.08 11.08 -8.59
CA ASP A 168 6.44 11.27 -10.00
C ASP A 168 5.91 10.17 -10.91
N TRP A 169 5.82 8.91 -10.44
CA TRP A 169 5.22 7.83 -11.21
C TRP A 169 3.70 7.65 -11.00
N GLY A 170 3.08 8.46 -10.14
CA GLY A 170 1.63 8.53 -9.96
C GLY A 170 1.07 7.94 -8.66
N GLY A 171 1.92 7.63 -7.67
CA GLY A 171 1.43 7.43 -6.30
C GLY A 171 0.75 8.71 -5.81
N ALA A 172 -0.41 8.59 -5.16
CA ALA A 172 -1.21 9.75 -4.75
C ALA A 172 -0.89 10.20 -3.32
N GLU A 173 -0.63 9.25 -2.43
CA GLU A 173 -0.36 9.48 -1.01
C GLU A 173 0.64 8.46 -0.50
N ILE A 174 1.37 8.81 0.56
CA ILE A 174 2.32 7.93 1.25
C ILE A 174 1.75 7.52 2.61
N LEU A 175 1.65 6.21 2.83
CA LEU A 175 1.46 5.63 4.16
C LEU A 175 2.84 5.30 4.73
N ALA A 176 3.47 6.27 5.39
CA ALA A 176 4.81 6.13 5.93
C ALA A 176 4.82 5.29 7.22
N SER A 177 5.64 4.24 7.23
CA SER A 177 5.92 3.42 8.41
C SER A 177 7.35 3.69 8.87
N VAL A 178 7.53 4.51 9.91
CA VAL A 178 8.87 4.80 10.44
C VAL A 178 9.45 3.55 11.11
N VAL A 179 10.58 3.08 10.61
CA VAL A 179 11.32 1.93 11.15
C VAL A 179 12.64 2.40 11.75
N PRO A 180 12.74 2.68 13.07
CA PRO A 180 14.00 3.05 13.71
C PRO A 180 15.13 2.07 13.43
N ALA A 181 16.30 2.63 13.10
CA ALA A 181 17.58 1.98 13.28
C ALA A 181 17.89 1.90 14.78
N GLY A 182 17.76 0.69 15.34
CA GLY A 182 17.92 0.44 16.77
C GLY A 182 16.60 0.44 17.55
N ASP A 183 16.59 1.12 18.69
CA ASP A 183 15.45 1.19 19.60
C ASP A 183 14.52 2.38 19.30
N GLU A 184 13.32 2.35 19.88
CA GLU A 184 12.39 3.49 19.86
C GLU A 184 13.01 4.71 20.56
N GLY A 185 12.73 5.90 20.03
CA GLY A 185 13.34 7.17 20.46
C GLY A 185 14.75 7.42 19.89
N SER A 186 15.25 6.54 19.02
CA SER A 186 16.56 6.72 18.38
C SER A 186 16.64 8.00 17.53
N ALA A 187 17.87 8.44 17.24
CA ALA A 187 18.09 9.58 16.38
C ALA A 187 17.47 9.39 14.98
N SER A 188 17.48 8.16 14.46
CA SER A 188 16.89 7.83 13.15
C SER A 188 15.38 8.03 13.11
N GLU A 189 14.65 7.62 14.16
CA GLU A 189 13.21 7.83 14.25
C GLU A 189 12.86 9.32 14.30
N ARG A 190 13.58 10.10 15.12
CA ARG A 190 13.38 11.54 15.21
C ARG A 190 13.66 12.23 13.89
N ARG A 191 14.81 11.95 13.25
CA ARG A 191 15.17 12.48 11.93
C ARG A 191 14.11 12.13 10.87
N SER A 192 13.60 10.89 10.89
CA SER A 192 12.55 10.43 9.97
C SER A 192 11.24 11.21 10.17
N LEU A 193 10.80 11.39 11.41
CA LEU A 193 9.59 12.15 11.73
C LEU A 193 9.74 13.64 11.40
N GLU A 194 10.91 14.24 11.69
CA GLU A 194 11.21 15.63 11.34
C GLU A 194 11.20 15.85 9.82
N LEU A 195 11.78 14.93 9.05
CA LEU A 195 11.75 14.98 7.59
C LEU A 195 10.32 14.87 7.05
N LEU A 196 9.55 13.87 7.49
CA LEU A 196 8.16 13.71 7.08
C LEU A 196 7.31 14.94 7.44
N GLY A 197 7.54 15.53 8.62
CA GLY A 197 6.90 16.78 9.03
C GLY A 197 7.19 17.91 8.05
N LYS A 198 8.45 18.12 7.66
CA LYS A 198 8.84 19.13 6.65
C LYS A 198 8.18 18.88 5.29
N LEU A 199 8.24 17.64 4.79
CA LEU A 199 7.69 17.28 3.48
C LEU A 199 6.16 17.40 3.44
N SER A 200 5.46 17.15 4.54
CA SER A 200 4.00 17.27 4.60
C SER A 200 3.46 18.71 4.50
N THR A 201 4.35 19.70 4.63
CA THR A 201 3.99 21.13 4.58
C THR A 201 4.46 21.86 3.32
N ALA A 202 5.20 21.16 2.45
CA ALA A 202 5.73 21.69 1.20
C ALA A 202 4.71 21.54 0.06
#